data_AF-A0A3B0WWW4-F1
#
_entry.id   AF-A0A3B0WWW4-F1
#
_cell.length_a   1.000
_cell.length_b   1.000
_cell.length_c   1.000
_cell.angle_alpha   90.00
_cell.angle_beta   90.00
_cell.angle_gamma   90.00
#
_symmetry.space_group_name_H-M   'P 1'
#
loop_
_entity.id
_entity.type
_entity.pdbx_description
1 polymer ?
#
loop_
_entity_poly.entity_id
_entity_poly.type
_entity_poly.pdbx_seq_one_letter_code
_entity_poly.pdbx_strand_id
1 'polypeptide(L)' 'MADLSCIIAGIKSINPFWLASAPPTDKYINVVRAFEAGWGGVVWKTLGVDPPVINVSS' A
#
# COMPACT_ATOMS: atom_id res chain seq x y z
N MET A 1 9.20 6.89 -23.96
CA MET A 1 9.30 6.32 -22.60
C MET A 1 8.36 5.12 -22.55
N ALA A 2 8.68 4.06 -21.81
CA ALA A 2 7.82 2.89 -21.72
C ALA A 2 6.55 3.21 -20.91
N ASP A 3 5.40 2.72 -21.37
CA ASP A 3 4.18 2.73 -20.58
C ASP A 3 4.23 1.58 -19.56
N LEU A 4 4.11 1.92 -18.28
CA LEU A 4 4.11 0.95 -17.18
C LEU A 4 2.70 0.67 -16.65
N SER A 5 1.66 1.27 -17.22
CA SER A 5 0.28 1.08 -16.77
C SER A 5 -0.13 -0.39 -16.85
N CYS A 6 -0.93 -0.83 -15.87
CA CYS A 6 -1.37 -2.22 -15.79
C CYS A 6 -2.72 -2.35 -15.07
N ILE A 7 -3.28 -3.56 -15.10
CA ILE A 7 -4.47 -3.92 -14.33
C ILE A 7 -4.06 -4.98 -13.30
N ILE A 8 -4.27 -4.68 -12.01
CA ILE A 8 -3.98 -5.59 -10.89
C ILE A 8 -5.28 -5.90 -10.18
N ALA A 9 -5.66 -7.18 -10.12
CA ALA A 9 -6.92 -7.62 -9.49
C ALA A 9 -8.17 -6.85 -9.98
N GLY A 10 -8.19 -6.44 -11.26
CA GLY A 10 -9.27 -5.64 -11.85
C GLY A 10 -9.15 -4.12 -11.65
N ILE A 11 -8.13 -3.64 -10.92
CA ILE A 11 -7.89 -2.22 -10.65
C ILE A 11 -6.88 -1.67 -11.65
N LYS A 12 -7.22 -0.56 -12.32
CA LYS A 12 -6.27 0.17 -13.18
C LYS A 12 -5.21 0.85 -12.32
N SER A 13 -3.95 0.58 -12.61
CA SER A 13 -2.79 1.13 -11.90
C SER A 13 -1.87 1.87 -12.86
N ILE A 14 -1.28 2.97 -12.39
CA ILE A 14 -0.34 3.79 -13.17
C ILE A 14 1.01 3.10 -13.40
N ASN A 15 1.34 2.11 -12.58
CA ASN A 15 2.54 1.26 -12.66
C ASN A 15 2.31 -0.03 -11.85
N PRO A 16 3.15 -1.08 -11.98
CA PRO A 16 2.95 -2.34 -11.27
C PRO A 16 3.47 -2.34 -9.82
N PHE A 17 3.94 -1.20 -9.30
CA PHE A 17 4.60 -1.15 -7.99
C PHE A 17 3.60 -0.76 -6.90
N TRP A 18 3.29 -1.73 -6.03
CA TRP A 18 2.34 -1.58 -4.93
C TRP A 18 3.01 -1.89 -3.59
N LEU A 19 2.66 -1.15 -2.54
CA LEU A 19 3.13 -1.47 -1.19
C LEU A 19 2.34 -2.65 -0.63
N ALA A 20 3.04 -3.64 -0.08
CA ALA A 20 2.44 -4.76 0.62
C ALA A 20 1.89 -4.36 2.00
N SER A 21 1.05 -5.22 2.59
CA SER A 21 0.60 -5.09 3.98
C SER A 21 1.78 -5.21 4.94
N ALA A 22 2.26 -4.09 5.46
CA ALA A 22 3.52 -3.98 6.21
C ALA A 22 3.52 -2.72 7.10
N PRO A 23 4.53 -2.49 7.96
CA PRO A 23 4.64 -1.25 8.75
C PRO A 23 4.42 0.06 7.96
N PRO A 24 4.85 0.20 6.68
CA PRO A 24 4.57 1.40 5.91
C PRO A 24 3.10 1.65 5.59
N THR A 25 2.20 0.66 5.73
CA THR A 25 0.78 0.76 5.36
C THR A 25 -0.16 0.72 6.56
N ASP A 26 0.36 1.01 7.77
CA ASP A 26 -0.40 1.01 9.04
C ASP A 26 -1.14 2.32 9.35
N LYS A 27 -0.65 3.43 8.80
CA LYS A 27 -1.16 4.79 9.06
C LYS A 27 -1.55 5.47 7.77
N TYR A 28 -2.67 6.18 7.84
CA TYR A 28 -3.18 6.99 6.73
C TYR A 28 -2.12 7.91 6.12
N ILE A 29 -1.34 8.62 6.96
CA ILE A 29 -0.31 9.56 6.48
C ILE A 29 0.76 8.88 5.62
N ASN A 30 1.13 7.63 5.92
CA ASN A 30 2.13 6.91 5.14
C ASN A 30 1.57 6.46 3.80
N VAL A 31 0.29 6.05 3.78
CA VAL A 31 -0.42 5.70 2.54
C VAL A 31 -0.57 6.92 1.63
N VAL A 32 -0.92 8.09 2.17
CA VAL A 32 -0.97 9.34 1.40
C VAL A 32 0.39 9.65 0.78
N ARG A 33 1.46 9.61 1.59
CA ARG A 33 2.83 9.83 1.10
C ARG A 33 3.26 8.84 0.02
N ALA A 34 2.82 7.58 0.10
CA ALA A 34 3.11 6.59 -0.93
C ALA A 34 2.48 6.97 -2.27
N PHE A 35 1.23 7.40 -2.27
CA PHE A 35 0.56 7.86 -3.48
C PHE A 35 1.19 9.14 -4.04
N GLU A 36 1.53 10.11 -3.18
CA GLU A 36 2.25 11.33 -3.58
C GLU A 36 3.62 11.03 -4.19
N ALA A 37 4.29 9.97 -3.73
CA ALA A 37 5.56 9.48 -4.29
C ALA A 37 5.41 8.67 -5.59
N GLY A 38 4.18 8.43 -6.07
CA GLY A 38 3.91 7.75 -7.33
C GLY A 38 3.76 6.23 -7.24
N TRP A 39 3.55 5.66 -6.05
CA TRP A 39 3.18 4.25 -5.93
C TRP A 39 1.84 3.98 -6.63
N GLY A 40 1.76 2.88 -7.39
CA GLY A 40 0.55 2.51 -8.13
C GLY A 40 -0.60 2.03 -7.25
N GLY A 41 -0.30 1.59 -6.03
CA GLY A 41 -1.28 1.13 -5.05
C GLY A 41 -0.67 0.70 -3.72
N VAL A 42 -1.55 0.30 -2.80
CA VAL A 42 -1.23 -0.06 -1.42
C VAL A 42 -2.18 -1.13 -0.94
N VAL A 43 -1.64 -2.13 -0.25
CA VAL A 43 -2.42 -3.07 0.56
C VAL A 43 -2.36 -2.58 2.01
N TRP A 44 -3.53 -2.22 2.55
CA TRP A 44 -3.64 -1.74 3.93
C TRP A 44 -3.13 -2.77 4.93
N LYS A 45 -2.50 -2.31 6.03
CA LYS A 45 -2.00 -3.20 7.07
C LYS A 45 -3.14 -4.04 7.65
N THR A 46 -2.86 -5.32 7.91
CA THR A 46 -3.80 -6.25 8.55
C THR A 46 -4.45 -5.62 9.79
N LEU A 47 -5.79 -5.67 9.85
CA LEU A 47 -6.60 -5.16 10.96
C LEU A 47 -7.03 -6.31 11.87
N GLY A 48 -7.15 -6.03 13.17
CA GLY A 48 -7.72 -6.93 14.19
C GLY A 48 -8.68 -6.14 15.06
N VAL A 49 -9.76 -6.78 15.52
CA VAL A 49 -10.81 -6.12 16.33
C VAL A 49 -10.47 -6.20 17.82
N ASP A 50 -10.05 -7.37 18.32
CA ASP A 50 -9.57 -7.56 19.69
C ASP A 50 -8.79 -8.90 19.82
N PRO A 51 -7.48 -8.88 20.16
CA PRO A 51 -6.65 -7.69 20.29
C PRO A 51 -6.33 -7.08 18.90
N PRO A 52 -6.11 -5.76 18.82
CA PRO A 52 -5.64 -5.14 17.59
C PRO A 52 -4.24 -5.65 17.22
N VAL A 53 -3.95 -5.69 15.92
CA VAL A 53 -2.61 -6.02 15.41
C VAL A 53 -1.64 -4.91 15.82
N ILE A 54 -0.64 -5.25 16.63
CA ILE A 54 0.37 -4.30 17.11
C ILE A 54 1.62 -4.46 16.25
N ASN A 55 2.16 -3.35 15.76
CA ASN A 55 3.47 -3.36 15.12
C ASN A 55 4.55 -3.50 16.19
N VAL A 56 5.28 -4.62 16.18
CA VAL A 56 6.32 -4.96 17.16
C VAL A 56 7.74 -4.75 16.61
N SER A 57 7.88 -3.95 15.55
CA SER A 57 9.21 -3.64 14.99
C SER A 57 10.17 -3.14 16.07
N SER A 58 11.36 -3.74 16.09
CA SER A 58 12.47 -3.49 17.03
C SER A 58 13.09 -2.10 16.88
#